data_AF-A0A2V5IZ73-F1
#
_entry.id   AF-A0A2V5IZ73-F1
#
_cell.length_a   1.000
_cell.length_b   1.000
_cell.length_c   1.000
_cell.angle_alpha   90.00
_cell.angle_beta   90.00
_cell.angle_gamma   90.00
#
_symmetry.space_group_name_H-M   'P 1'
#
loop_
_entity.id
_entity.type
_entity.pdbx_description
1 polymer ?
#
loop_
_entity_poly.entity_id
_entity_poly.type
_entity_poly.pdbx_seq_one_letter_code
_entity_poly.pdbx_strand_id
1 'polypeptide(L)'
;MIQRVAQSLEMTEGGTWSELAAAHRDLVPGPTSPSGLANRYSIVPYTFPATLQLTGLGAISDALVGRVKWTNPAVLLELNELVLPTGDINAEWLKQWRKRAAETAIAMIKRSLTIEEAVFGDASVQKRSKPVPVQQPAEPVEMEGPVIDHY
;
A
#
# COMPACT_ATOMS: atom_id res chain seq x y z
N MET A 1 19.31 24.36 7.32
CA MET A 1 20.14 23.48 6.47
C MET A 1 19.18 22.65 5.62
N ILE A 2 18.94 23.04 4.36
CA ILE A 2 17.98 22.37 3.48
C ILE A 2 18.70 21.16 2.89
N GLN A 3 18.34 19.94 3.31
CA GLN A 3 18.87 18.71 2.72
C GLN A 3 18.58 18.73 1.20
N ARG A 4 19.61 18.55 0.38
CA ARG A 4 19.46 18.35 -1.07
C ARG A 4 18.58 17.13 -1.26
N VAL A 5 17.46 17.28 -1.97
CA VAL A 5 16.65 16.15 -2.41
C VAL A 5 17.52 15.30 -3.32
N ALA A 6 17.89 14.10 -2.89
CA ALA A 6 18.63 13.15 -3.72
C ALA A 6 17.78 12.85 -4.97
N GLN A 7 18.37 12.97 -6.16
CA GLN A 7 17.67 12.65 -7.42
C GLN A 7 17.53 11.14 -7.62
N SER A 8 18.50 10.37 -7.14
CA SER A 8 18.50 8.91 -7.19
C SER A 8 17.84 8.30 -5.95
N LEU A 9 17.33 7.08 -6.11
CA LEU A 9 17.01 6.20 -4.98
C LEU A 9 18.31 5.80 -4.23
N GLU A 10 18.15 5.15 -3.08
CA GLU A 10 19.28 4.63 -2.27
C GLU A 10 20.17 3.68 -3.09
N MET A 11 19.55 2.85 -3.94
CA MET A 11 20.24 2.17 -5.04
C MET A 11 20.14 3.01 -6.31
N THR A 12 21.27 3.55 -6.76
CA THR A 12 21.36 4.34 -7.99
C THR A 12 20.89 3.60 -9.23
N GLU A 13 21.07 2.29 -9.26
CA GLU A 13 20.64 1.41 -10.36
C GLU A 13 19.12 1.17 -10.38
N GLY A 14 18.42 1.45 -9.27
CA GLY A 14 16.97 1.32 -9.15
C GLY A 14 16.19 2.49 -9.80
N GLY A 15 16.90 3.49 -10.31
CA GLY A 15 16.32 4.66 -10.97
C GLY A 15 16.20 5.89 -10.07
N THR A 16 15.44 6.87 -10.55
CA THR A 16 15.22 8.15 -9.90
C THR A 16 13.89 8.20 -9.15
N TRP A 17 13.80 9.11 -8.17
CA TRP A 17 12.52 9.39 -7.50
C TRP A 17 11.42 9.84 -8.47
N SER A 18 11.79 10.53 -9.55
CA SER A 18 10.84 10.97 -10.57
C SER A 18 10.27 9.80 -11.39
N GLU A 19 11.10 8.83 -11.75
CA GLU A 19 10.65 7.62 -12.44
C GLU A 19 9.76 6.76 -11.55
N LEU A 20 10.13 6.59 -10.27
CA LEU A 20 9.31 5.85 -9.30
C LEU A 20 7.95 6.54 -9.08
N ALA A 21 7.94 7.87 -8.93
CA ALA A 21 6.72 8.64 -8.76
C ALA A 21 5.82 8.59 -10.01
N ALA A 22 6.40 8.58 -11.21
CA ALA A 22 5.65 8.39 -12.46
C ALA A 22 5.04 6.97 -12.52
N ALA A 23 5.84 5.95 -12.21
CA ALA A 23 5.37 4.55 -12.18
C ALA A 23 4.19 4.34 -11.22
N HIS A 24 4.26 4.87 -10.00
CA HIS A 24 3.16 4.81 -9.04
C HIS A 24 1.91 5.60 -9.45
N ARG A 25 2.08 6.72 -10.17
CA ARG A 25 0.96 7.52 -10.66
C ARG A 25 0.26 6.84 -11.82
N ASP A 26 1.03 6.34 -12.77
CA ASP A 26 0.50 5.75 -14.00
C ASP A 26 0.15 4.26 -13.78
N LEU A 27 0.48 3.71 -12.60
CA LEU A 27 0.27 2.33 -12.19
C LEU A 27 0.91 1.34 -13.17
N VAL A 28 2.09 1.71 -13.65
CA VAL A 28 2.92 0.92 -14.56
C VAL A 28 4.14 0.41 -13.81
N PRO A 29 4.75 -0.70 -14.24
CA PRO A 29 6.01 -1.14 -13.69
C PRO A 29 7.10 -0.07 -13.87
N GLY A 30 7.94 0.11 -12.86
CA GLY A 30 9.14 0.93 -12.96
C GLY A 30 10.13 0.41 -14.01
N PRO A 31 11.08 1.23 -14.47
CA PRO A 31 12.03 0.86 -15.53
C PRO A 31 12.93 -0.33 -15.15
N THR A 32 13.25 -0.45 -13.86
CA THR A 32 14.10 -1.50 -13.28
C THR A 32 13.48 -2.05 -12.00
N SER A 33 13.92 -3.23 -11.59
CA SER A 33 13.57 -3.77 -10.28
C SER A 33 14.18 -2.89 -9.17
N PRO A 34 13.69 -3.00 -7.91
CA PRO A 34 14.32 -2.33 -6.78
C PRO A 34 15.82 -2.65 -6.60
N SER A 35 16.26 -3.81 -7.12
CA SER A 35 17.66 -4.24 -7.11
C SER A 35 18.46 -3.78 -8.34
N GLY A 36 17.91 -2.89 -9.18
CA GLY A 36 18.57 -2.36 -10.39
C GLY A 36 18.65 -3.31 -11.58
N LEU A 37 18.00 -4.48 -11.51
CA LEU A 37 18.00 -5.46 -12.60
C LEU A 37 16.81 -5.21 -13.53
N ALA A 38 16.93 -5.63 -14.78
CA ALA A 38 15.81 -5.63 -15.70
C ALA A 38 14.66 -6.51 -15.17
N ASN A 39 13.42 -6.06 -15.38
CA ASN A 39 12.21 -6.82 -15.02
C ASN A 39 12.08 -8.08 -15.90
N ARG A 40 12.78 -9.16 -15.52
CA ARG A 40 12.91 -10.39 -16.32
C ARG A 40 11.62 -11.21 -16.45
N TYR A 41 10.66 -11.04 -15.54
CA TYR A 41 9.52 -11.95 -15.40
C TYR A 41 8.14 -11.29 -15.49
N SER A 42 8.06 -9.98 -15.77
CA SER A 42 6.82 -9.23 -15.58
C SER A 42 6.64 -8.05 -16.54
N ILE A 43 7.00 -8.21 -17.81
CA ILE A 43 6.52 -7.27 -18.84
C ILE A 43 5.08 -7.67 -19.16
N VAL A 44 4.14 -7.18 -18.35
CA VAL A 44 2.72 -7.25 -18.69
C VAL A 44 2.54 -6.33 -19.91
N PRO A 45 2.08 -6.84 -21.07
CA PRO A 45 2.07 -6.06 -22.32
C PRO A 45 1.06 -4.91 -22.32
N TYR A 46 0.25 -4.79 -21.26
CA TYR A 46 -0.74 -3.75 -21.07
C TYR A 46 -0.95 -3.50 -19.58
N THR A 47 -1.36 -2.28 -19.22
CA THR A 47 -1.82 -1.96 -17.87
C THR A 47 -3.11 -2.72 -17.59
N PHE A 48 -3.20 -3.40 -16.45
CA PHE A 48 -4.39 -4.16 -16.11
C PHE A 48 -5.62 -3.22 -16.10
N PRO A 49 -6.70 -3.52 -16.83
CA PRO A 49 -7.75 -2.54 -17.13
C PRO A 49 -8.58 -2.15 -15.90
N ALA A 50 -8.62 -2.99 -14.87
CA ALA A 50 -9.26 -2.68 -13.60
C ALA A 50 -8.29 -2.09 -12.56
N THR A 51 -7.13 -1.57 -12.98
CA THR A 51 -6.20 -0.91 -12.06
C THR A 51 -6.75 0.45 -11.66
N LEU A 52 -6.99 0.62 -10.35
CA LEU A 52 -7.54 1.84 -9.78
C LEU A 52 -6.53 2.46 -8.82
N GLN A 53 -6.41 3.79 -8.87
CA GLN A 53 -5.65 4.51 -7.86
C GLN A 53 -6.42 4.51 -6.54
N LEU A 54 -5.77 4.05 -5.46
CA LEU A 54 -6.29 4.24 -4.12
C LEU A 54 -6.10 5.70 -3.71
N THR A 55 -7.19 6.47 -3.68
CA THR A 55 -7.22 7.90 -3.35
C THR A 55 -8.06 8.17 -2.10
N GLY A 56 -7.87 9.33 -1.46
CA GLY A 56 -8.72 9.78 -0.34
C GLY A 56 -8.26 9.32 1.05
N LEU A 57 -7.04 8.80 1.16
CA LEU A 57 -6.46 8.38 2.45
C LEU A 57 -5.79 9.50 3.23
N GLY A 58 -5.47 10.63 2.58
CA GLY A 58 -4.75 11.75 3.18
C GLY A 58 -3.53 12.14 2.35
N ALA A 59 -3.04 13.35 2.57
CA ALA A 59 -1.87 13.90 1.91
C ALA A 59 -0.58 13.14 2.26
N ILE A 60 -0.43 12.64 3.49
CA ILE A 60 0.70 11.76 3.87
C ILE A 60 0.68 10.48 3.02
N SER A 61 -0.50 9.87 2.84
CA SER A 61 -0.64 8.66 2.03
C SER A 61 -0.27 8.91 0.56
N ASP A 62 -0.66 10.06 0.02
CA ASP A 62 -0.29 10.48 -1.33
C ASP A 62 1.21 10.82 -1.45
N ALA A 63 1.83 11.36 -0.39
CA ALA A 63 3.26 11.64 -0.34
C ALA A 63 4.09 10.35 -0.34
N LEU A 64 3.64 9.33 0.39
CA LEU A 64 4.30 8.02 0.47
C LEU A 64 4.40 7.33 -0.89
N VAL A 65 3.40 7.48 -1.75
CA VAL A 65 3.41 6.94 -3.13
C VAL A 65 4.00 7.91 -4.14
N GLY A 66 4.52 9.07 -3.71
CA GLY A 66 5.17 10.05 -4.59
C GLY A 66 4.21 10.89 -5.44
N ARG A 67 2.91 10.90 -5.14
CA ARG A 67 1.94 11.75 -5.87
C ARG A 67 2.06 13.22 -5.49
N VAL A 68 2.40 13.50 -4.25
CA VAL A 68 2.68 14.86 -3.76
C VAL A 68 4.04 14.91 -3.08
N LYS A 69 4.64 16.10 -3.02
CA LYS A 69 5.90 16.31 -2.29
C LYS A 69 5.65 16.36 -0.79
N TRP A 70 6.61 15.88 0.00
CA TRP A 70 6.61 16.03 1.46
C TRP A 70 6.61 17.49 1.93
N THR A 71 7.07 18.42 1.08
CA THR A 71 7.03 19.86 1.34
C THR A 71 5.64 20.48 1.09
N ASN A 72 4.65 19.71 0.65
CA ASN A 72 3.30 20.22 0.44
C ASN A 72 2.68 20.63 1.79
N PRO A 73 2.11 21.85 1.91
CA PRO A 73 1.48 22.31 3.14
C PRO A 73 0.45 21.34 3.73
N ALA A 74 -0.33 20.66 2.89
CA ALA A 74 -1.31 19.67 3.35
C ALA A 74 -0.66 18.48 4.06
N VAL A 75 0.50 18.02 3.57
CA VAL A 75 1.28 16.94 4.20
C VAL A 75 1.82 17.39 5.55
N LEU A 76 2.35 18.62 5.63
CA LEU A 76 2.89 19.19 6.87
C LEU A 76 1.80 19.37 7.94
N LEU A 77 0.62 19.83 7.55
CA LEU A 77 -0.51 19.97 8.46
C LEU A 77 -0.97 18.61 9.00
N GLU A 78 -1.14 17.61 8.13
CA GLU A 78 -1.52 16.26 8.53
C GLU A 78 -0.44 15.59 9.40
N LEU A 79 0.84 15.87 9.14
CA LEU A 79 1.95 15.39 9.99
C LEU A 79 1.87 15.97 11.41
N ASN A 80 1.52 17.25 11.55
CA ASN A 80 1.34 17.90 12.86
C ASN A 80 0.10 17.37 13.61
N GLU A 81 -0.89 16.81 12.90
CA GLU A 81 -2.03 16.14 13.53
C GLU A 81 -1.68 14.72 13.99
N LEU A 82 -0.87 14.00 13.20
CA LEU A 82 -0.42 12.64 13.50
C LEU A 82 0.63 12.62 14.61
N VAL A 83 1.62 13.52 14.56
CA VAL A 83 2.70 13.65 15.54
C VAL A 83 2.41 14.86 16.41
N LEU A 84 2.05 14.59 17.66
CA LEU A 84 1.72 15.63 18.64
C LEU A 84 2.97 16.46 18.98
N PRO A 85 2.81 17.69 19.50
CA PRO A 85 3.95 18.52 19.92
C PRO A 85 4.85 17.87 20.98
N THR A 86 4.34 16.88 21.72
CA THR A 86 5.10 16.08 22.68
C THR A 86 6.02 15.05 22.03
N GLY A 87 5.88 14.82 20.71
CA GLY A 87 6.51 13.73 19.97
C GLY A 87 5.71 12.43 19.95
N ASP A 88 4.60 12.37 20.71
CA ASP A 88 3.73 11.20 20.75
C ASP A 88 2.87 11.08 19.49
N ILE A 89 2.47 9.87 19.15
CA ILE A 89 1.53 9.62 18.05
C ILE A 89 0.10 9.84 18.52
N ASN A 90 -0.68 10.58 17.73
CA ASN A 90 -2.11 10.75 17.92
C ASN A 90 -2.85 9.43 17.60
N ALA A 91 -3.08 8.62 18.64
CA ALA A 91 -3.70 7.30 18.52
C ALA A 91 -5.12 7.35 17.94
N GLU A 92 -5.89 8.40 18.26
CA GLU A 92 -7.26 8.54 17.76
C GLU A 92 -7.26 8.88 16.27
N TRP A 93 -6.38 9.79 15.84
CA TRP A 93 -6.16 10.06 14.41
C TRP A 93 -5.79 8.79 13.66
N LEU A 94 -4.84 8.00 14.19
CA LEU A 94 -4.39 6.75 13.57
C LEU A 94 -5.52 5.72 13.46
N LYS A 95 -6.36 5.61 14.49
CA LYS A 95 -7.53 4.72 14.48
C LYS A 95 -8.53 5.14 13.40
N GLN A 96 -8.81 6.44 13.27
CA GLN A 96 -9.71 6.97 12.25
C GLN A 96 -9.14 6.78 10.85
N TRP A 97 -7.84 7.01 10.67
CA TRP A 97 -7.14 6.77 9.40
C TRP A 97 -7.24 5.29 9.00
N ARG A 98 -6.97 4.36 9.92
CA ARG A 98 -7.07 2.91 9.66
C ARG A 98 -8.48 2.51 9.23
N LYS A 99 -9.51 3.05 9.90
CA LYS A 99 -10.91 2.84 9.52
C LYS A 99 -11.19 3.31 8.09
N ARG A 100 -10.81 4.55 7.78
CA ARG A 100 -10.98 5.13 6.44
C ARG A 100 -10.23 4.33 5.38
N ALA A 101 -9.02 3.88 5.68
CA ALA A 101 -8.20 3.06 4.79
C ALA A 101 -8.87 1.72 4.46
N ALA A 102 -9.39 1.02 5.47
CA ALA A 102 -10.11 -0.22 5.27
C ALA A 102 -11.39 -0.02 4.42
N GLU A 103 -12.21 0.97 4.76
CA GLU A 103 -13.45 1.28 4.03
C GLU A 103 -13.16 1.63 2.56
N THR A 104 -12.14 2.47 2.34
CA THR A 104 -11.74 2.89 0.99
C THR A 104 -11.17 1.72 0.19
N ALA A 105 -10.31 0.90 0.80
CA ALA A 105 -9.75 -0.28 0.14
C ALA A 105 -10.85 -1.28 -0.27
N ILE A 106 -11.81 -1.57 0.63
CA ILE A 106 -12.95 -2.44 0.32
C ILE A 106 -13.77 -1.87 -0.83
N ALA A 107 -14.07 -0.57 -0.81
CA ALA A 107 -14.82 0.09 -1.89
C ALA A 107 -14.07 0.01 -3.23
N MET A 108 -12.75 0.20 -3.21
CA MET A 108 -11.93 0.15 -4.42
C MET A 108 -11.77 -1.27 -4.97
N ILE A 109 -11.62 -2.28 -4.11
CA ILE A 109 -11.63 -3.69 -4.52
C ILE A 109 -12.95 -4.03 -5.20
N LYS A 110 -14.10 -3.64 -4.63
CA LYS A 110 -15.41 -3.88 -5.25
C LYS A 110 -15.49 -3.25 -6.64
N ARG A 111 -15.05 -2.00 -6.79
CA ARG A 111 -15.01 -1.32 -8.10
C ARG A 111 -14.09 -2.01 -9.09
N SER A 112 -12.89 -2.40 -8.65
CA SER A 112 -11.93 -3.14 -9.47
C SER A 112 -12.57 -4.42 -10.00
N LEU A 113 -13.23 -5.20 -9.14
CA LEU A 113 -13.87 -6.44 -9.55
C LEU A 113 -15.01 -6.21 -10.55
N THR A 114 -15.81 -5.16 -10.37
CA THR A 114 -16.87 -4.79 -11.34
C THR A 114 -16.30 -4.43 -12.71
N ILE A 115 -15.20 -3.67 -12.76
CA ILE A 115 -14.53 -3.31 -14.03
C ILE A 115 -13.91 -4.55 -14.65
N GLU A 116 -13.26 -5.39 -13.84
CA GLU A 116 -12.65 -6.64 -14.30
C GLU A 116 -13.68 -7.57 -14.93
N GLU A 117 -14.83 -7.76 -14.29
CA GLU A 117 -15.92 -8.56 -14.84
C GLU A 117 -16.45 -8.00 -16.15
N ALA A 118 -16.60 -6.67 -16.25
CA ALA A 118 -17.05 -6.02 -17.49
C ALA A 118 -16.06 -6.21 -18.66
N VAL A 119 -14.76 -6.32 -18.37
CA VAL A 119 -13.71 -6.47 -19.40
C VAL A 119 -13.45 -7.92 -19.76
N PHE A 120 -13.41 -8.83 -18.79
CA PHE A 120 -12.98 -10.21 -18.98
C PHE A 120 -14.12 -11.24 -18.99
N GLY A 121 -15.34 -10.84 -18.59
CA GLY A 121 -16.52 -11.72 -18.61
C GLY A 121 -16.27 -13.02 -17.83
N ASP A 122 -16.35 -14.17 -18.52
CA ASP A 122 -16.18 -15.51 -17.93
C ASP A 122 -14.73 -15.84 -17.55
N ALA A 123 -13.77 -15.03 -18.00
CA ALA A 123 -12.38 -15.14 -17.58
C ALA A 123 -12.06 -14.33 -16.30
N SER A 124 -13.04 -13.65 -15.70
CA SER A 124 -12.83 -12.86 -14.47
C SER A 124 -12.43 -13.74 -13.28
N VAL A 125 -11.63 -13.18 -12.38
CA VAL A 125 -11.17 -13.85 -11.15
C VAL A 125 -12.34 -14.31 -10.30
N GLN A 126 -13.43 -13.55 -10.21
CA GLN A 126 -14.61 -13.92 -9.41
C GLN A 126 -15.26 -15.23 -9.87
N LYS A 127 -15.32 -15.46 -11.18
CA LYS A 127 -15.91 -16.68 -11.75
C LYS A 127 -14.95 -17.87 -11.72
N ARG A 128 -13.64 -17.61 -11.62
CA ARG A 128 -12.58 -18.63 -11.51
C ARG A 128 -12.19 -18.97 -10.07
N SER A 129 -12.48 -18.09 -9.12
CA SER A 129 -12.17 -18.31 -7.71
C SER A 129 -13.09 -19.37 -7.11
N LYS A 130 -12.53 -20.51 -6.70
CA LYS A 130 -13.20 -21.40 -5.74
C LYS A 130 -13.30 -20.65 -4.40
N PRO A 131 -14.41 -20.74 -3.65
CA PRO A 131 -14.50 -20.12 -2.34
C PRO A 131 -13.36 -20.64 -1.46
N VAL A 132 -12.52 -19.72 -0.97
CA VAL A 132 -11.54 -20.03 0.07
C VAL A 132 -12.34 -20.17 1.37
N PRO A 133 -12.29 -21.32 2.07
CA PRO A 133 -12.95 -21.45 3.35
C PRO A 133 -12.44 -20.36 4.29
N VAL A 134 -13.35 -19.59 4.89
CA VAL A 134 -13.00 -18.65 5.95
C VAL A 134 -12.41 -19.47 7.08
N GLN A 135 -11.10 -19.38 7.31
CA GLN A 135 -10.48 -19.95 8.50
C GLN A 135 -11.08 -19.22 9.71
N GLN A 136 -11.86 -19.95 10.50
CA GLN A 136 -12.29 -19.47 11.81
C GLN A 136 -11.04 -19.14 12.63
N PRO A 137 -11.05 -18.06 13.43
CA PRO A 137 -9.94 -17.75 14.32
C PRO A 137 -9.64 -18.98 15.17
N ALA A 138 -8.38 -19.40 15.19
CA ALA A 138 -7.95 -20.54 15.99
C ALA A 138 -8.40 -20.34 17.44
N GLU A 139 -9.03 -21.36 18.03
CA GLU A 139 -9.34 -21.37 19.45
C GLU A 139 -8.06 -21.07 20.25
N PRO A 140 -8.15 -20.31 21.34
CA PRO A 140 -6.99 -20.01 22.17
C PRO A 140 -6.37 -21.33 22.66
N VAL A 141 -5.11 -21.55 22.27
CA VAL A 141 -4.32 -22.67 22.77
C VAL A 141 -4.18 -22.48 24.28
N GLU A 142 -4.84 -23.33 25.07
CA GLU A 142 -4.57 -23.43 26.51
C GLU A 142 -3.11 -23.83 26.66
N MET A 143 -2.28 -22.90 27.15
CA MET A 143 -0.92 -23.23 27.53
C MET A 143 -0.98 -24.05 28.81
N GLU A 144 -0.83 -25.37 28.69
CA GLU A 144 -0.54 -26.21 29.85
C GLU A 144 0.72 -25.67 30.53
N GLY A 145 0.56 -25.21 31.77
CA GLY A 145 1.66 -24.72 32.59
C GLY A 145 2.69 -25.83 32.84
N PRO A 146 3.96 -25.47 33.05
CA PRO A 146 5.02 -26.45 33.25
C PRO A 146 4.72 -27.32 34.48
N VAL A 147 4.73 -28.63 34.29
CA VAL A 147 4.75 -29.62 35.38
C VAL A 147 6.08 -29.45 36.11
N ILE A 148 6.02 -28.91 37.33
CA ILE A 148 7.17 -28.81 38.21
C ILE A 148 7.30 -30.14 38.94
N ASP A 149 8.23 -30.99 38.49
CA ASP A 149 8.63 -32.19 39.24
C ASP A 149 9.42 -31.75 40.47
N HIS A 150 8.83 -31.97 41.65
CA HIS A 150 9.52 -31.83 42.92
C HIS A 150 10.40 -33.07 43.17
N TYR A 151 11.72 -32.87 43.18
CA TYR A 151 12.68 -33.74 43.85
C TYR A 151 13.34 -32.97 45.01
#